data_AF-A0A0U3LCD8-F1
#
_entry.id   AF-A0A0U3LCD8-F1
#
_cell.length_a   1.000
_cell.length_b   1.000
_cell.length_c   1.000
_cell.angle_alpha   90.00
_cell.angle_beta   90.00
_cell.angle_gamma   90.00
#
_symmetry.space_group_name_H-M   'P 1'
#
loop_
_entity.id
_entity.type
_entity.pdbx_description
1 polymer ?
#
loop_
_entity_poly.entity_id
_entity_poly.type
_entity_poly.pdbx_seq_one_letter_code
_entity_poly.pdbx_strand_id
1 'polypeptide(L)'
;MSARLLGAGAARRMARLWGPLGGSAARAAAAALAVVAGFGVASAAQAATIGVILPGSWPSVQQAEALQQGMTLALKTWPGDSVPTLIVKDSACDARKAELATDELIQAKVDIVLGNWCEIGNGADRLKAAGIPLISSNAERVPGKDLQVQLGRIELYAAERIATELRRETGLRISARTSCWLDFEATLSERVDAVLCPVLAVDKTRWDQVANTYTAAFRKPITPSAARGYAAMELALNYLRRAKSGKAAVALRETQGSTTLLGPVPAADAPAPTTALQLVFAPHLPKMSPQQSQTLDKLVKSKGCGCPGGTLRDGCPKDGSPWSNMPFVVRGGGTPAACASAIQVLEL
;
A
#
# COMPACT_ATOMS: atom_id res chain seq x y z
N MET A 1 21.36 0.53 47.89
CA MET A 1 21.48 1.43 49.04
C MET A 1 20.30 2.42 48.96
N SER A 2 19.09 2.03 49.35
CA SER A 2 18.51 2.13 50.71
C SER A 2 18.58 3.54 51.33
N ALA A 3 17.47 4.28 51.27
CA ALA A 3 16.91 4.99 52.43
C ALA A 3 15.46 5.44 52.12
N ARG A 4 14.50 4.77 52.77
CA ARG A 4 13.13 5.25 53.01
C ARG A 4 13.17 6.18 54.23
N LEU A 5 12.38 7.25 54.24
CA LEU A 5 11.91 7.88 55.47
C LEU A 5 10.44 8.30 55.32
N LEU A 6 9.66 7.82 56.28
CA LEU A 6 8.22 8.04 56.50
C LEU A 6 7.97 9.41 57.15
N GLY A 7 6.78 9.96 56.95
CA GLY A 7 6.27 11.09 57.72
C GLY A 7 4.74 11.09 57.72
N ALA A 8 4.15 10.49 58.76
CA ALA A 8 2.74 10.55 59.08
C ALA A 8 2.44 11.78 59.96
N GLY A 9 1.25 12.37 59.85
CA GLY A 9 0.82 13.46 60.73
C GLY A 9 -0.65 13.81 60.55
N ALA A 10 -1.52 13.10 61.26
CA ALA A 10 -2.94 13.41 61.41
C ALA A 10 -3.20 14.08 62.78
N ALA A 11 -3.92 15.22 62.79
CA ALA A 11 -4.53 15.82 63.98
C ALA A 11 -5.78 16.59 63.53
N ARG A 12 -6.99 16.07 63.79
CA ARG A 12 -7.82 16.22 65.01
C ARG A 12 -8.59 17.55 65.12
N ARG A 13 -9.92 17.39 65.03
CA ARG A 13 -11.00 17.96 65.86
C ARG A 13 -11.14 19.49 65.93
N MET A 14 -12.33 19.97 65.56
CA MET A 14 -13.34 20.38 66.56
C MET A 14 -14.72 20.56 65.89
N ALA A 15 -15.68 19.78 66.36
CA ALA A 15 -17.09 20.10 66.30
C ALA A 15 -17.45 20.88 67.57
N ARG A 16 -18.35 21.86 67.47
CA ARG A 16 -19.43 22.18 68.44
C ARG A 16 -20.20 23.41 67.95
N LEU A 17 -21.47 23.19 67.65
CA LEU A 17 -22.63 23.75 68.37
C LEU A 17 -22.96 25.17 67.93
N TRP A 18 -24.07 25.33 67.22
CA TRP A 18 -25.20 26.17 67.65
C TRP A 18 -26.48 25.62 67.03
N GLY A 19 -27.50 25.51 67.88
CA GLY A 19 -28.81 24.93 67.61
C GLY A 19 -29.83 25.94 67.07
N PRO A 20 -31.11 25.54 67.02
CA PRO A 20 -32.05 25.93 65.97
C PRO A 20 -33.16 26.89 66.42
N LEU A 21 -33.69 27.67 65.49
CA LEU A 21 -35.01 28.32 65.50
C LEU A 21 -35.44 28.30 64.02
N GLY A 22 -36.49 27.62 63.57
CA GLY A 22 -37.87 27.65 64.05
C GLY A 22 -38.70 28.38 62.97
N GLY A 23 -39.61 27.71 62.27
CA GLY A 23 -40.50 28.38 61.31
C GLY A 23 -41.07 27.46 60.23
N SER A 24 -42.18 26.81 60.55
CA SER A 24 -43.03 26.04 59.64
C SER A 24 -43.77 26.93 58.62
N ALA A 25 -44.14 26.30 57.50
CA ALA A 25 -45.30 26.59 56.63
C ALA A 25 -45.00 27.20 55.23
N ALA A 26 -45.07 26.32 54.21
CA ALA A 26 -45.64 26.50 52.86
C ALA A 26 -44.94 25.48 51.93
N ARG A 27 -45.41 24.23 51.81
CA ARG A 27 -46.47 23.77 50.89
C ARG A 27 -46.45 24.48 49.52
N ALA A 28 -46.35 23.64 48.49
CA ALA A 28 -46.72 23.84 47.07
C ALA A 28 -45.65 24.45 46.15
N ALA A 29 -44.83 23.59 45.54
CA ALA A 29 -44.64 23.52 44.08
C ALA A 29 -43.70 22.34 43.74
N ALA A 30 -44.16 21.12 44.02
CA ALA A 30 -43.69 19.97 43.25
C ALA A 30 -44.40 20.02 41.88
N ALA A 31 -43.68 19.61 40.83
CA ALA A 31 -44.14 19.47 39.45
C ALA A 31 -44.22 20.76 38.59
N ALA A 32 -43.05 21.30 38.24
CA ALA A 32 -42.85 21.82 36.88
C ALA A 32 -41.95 20.82 36.14
N LEU A 33 -42.62 19.94 35.41
CA LEU A 33 -42.14 19.05 34.36
C LEU A 33 -40.79 19.44 33.74
N ALA A 34 -39.75 18.68 34.13
CA ALA A 34 -38.60 18.44 33.29
C ALA A 34 -39.03 17.57 32.09
N VAL A 35 -39.51 18.21 31.03
CA VAL A 35 -39.55 17.61 29.69
C VAL A 35 -38.37 18.17 28.91
N VAL A 36 -37.18 17.68 29.26
CA VAL A 36 -36.08 17.56 28.30
C VAL A 36 -36.08 16.09 27.85
N ALA A 37 -37.20 15.67 27.23
CA ALA A 37 -37.17 14.53 26.33
C ALA A 37 -36.40 15.03 25.11
N GLY A 38 -35.13 14.69 24.97
CA GLY A 38 -34.84 13.35 24.48
C GLY A 38 -35.14 13.24 22.98
N PHE A 39 -35.11 14.36 22.23
CA PHE A 39 -34.78 14.29 20.82
C PHE A 39 -33.33 13.82 20.71
N GLY A 40 -33.18 12.49 20.71
CA GLY A 40 -31.99 11.84 20.20
C GLY A 40 -31.77 12.41 18.81
N VAL A 41 -30.81 13.32 18.73
CA VAL A 41 -30.21 13.70 17.46
C VAL A 41 -29.64 12.39 16.96
N ALA A 42 -30.34 11.75 16.02
CA ALA A 42 -29.76 10.71 15.22
C ALA A 42 -28.57 11.37 14.53
N SER A 43 -27.39 11.27 15.13
CA SER A 43 -26.15 11.66 14.51
C SER A 43 -26.10 10.85 13.24
N ALA A 44 -26.38 11.50 12.10
CA ALA A 44 -26.05 10.92 10.80
C ALA A 44 -24.62 10.44 10.92
N ALA A 45 -24.40 9.13 10.76
CA ALA A 45 -23.08 8.54 10.92
C ALA A 45 -22.15 9.31 9.98
N GLN A 46 -21.24 10.09 10.55
CA GLN A 46 -20.38 10.94 9.75
C GLN A 46 -19.56 10.04 8.82
N ALA A 47 -19.59 10.35 7.52
CA ALA A 47 -18.82 9.60 6.55
C ALA A 47 -17.35 9.67 6.93
N ALA A 48 -16.68 8.52 6.95
CA ALA A 48 -15.25 8.43 7.21
C ALA A 48 -14.47 9.28 6.20
N THR A 49 -13.30 9.76 6.59
CA THR A 49 -12.38 10.53 5.74
C THR A 49 -11.14 9.71 5.45
N ILE A 50 -10.84 9.52 4.17
CA ILE A 50 -9.63 8.83 3.71
C ILE A 50 -8.64 9.87 3.21
N GLY A 51 -7.45 9.90 3.81
CA GLY A 51 -6.32 10.65 3.29
C GLY A 51 -5.67 9.89 2.14
N VAL A 52 -5.30 10.59 1.08
CA VAL A 52 -4.67 10.00 -0.10
C VAL A 52 -3.46 10.84 -0.48
N ILE A 53 -2.28 10.25 -0.49
CA ILE A 53 -1.04 10.89 -0.97
C ILE A 53 -0.72 10.27 -2.32
N LEU A 54 -0.73 11.05 -3.40
CA LEU A 54 -0.43 10.58 -4.76
C LEU A 54 0.78 11.32 -5.35
N PRO A 55 1.49 10.70 -6.31
CA PRO A 55 2.47 11.38 -7.14
C PRO A 55 1.78 12.24 -8.22
N GLY A 56 0.98 13.22 -7.79
CA GLY A 56 0.07 14.02 -8.59
C GLY A 56 0.73 14.84 -9.70
N SER A 57 1.88 15.46 -9.41
CA SER A 57 2.58 16.32 -10.37
C SER A 57 3.80 15.69 -11.05
N TRP A 58 4.40 14.65 -10.46
CA TRP A 58 5.58 13.97 -11.02
C TRP A 58 5.61 12.51 -10.56
N PRO A 59 6.04 11.54 -11.40
CA PRO A 59 6.59 11.72 -12.74
C PRO A 59 5.56 11.83 -13.86
N SER A 60 4.28 11.52 -13.59
CA SER A 60 3.24 11.58 -14.59
C SER A 60 1.88 11.92 -13.98
N VAL A 61 1.33 13.06 -14.39
CA VAL A 61 -0.04 13.49 -14.04
C VAL A 61 -1.06 12.44 -14.51
N GLN A 62 -0.84 11.83 -15.68
CA GLN A 62 -1.76 10.84 -16.25
C GLN A 62 -1.81 9.56 -15.40
N GLN A 63 -0.68 9.13 -14.85
CA GLN A 63 -0.64 7.98 -13.93
C GLN A 63 -1.36 8.31 -12.62
N ALA A 64 -1.18 9.51 -12.07
CA ALA A 64 -1.90 9.96 -10.88
C ALA A 64 -3.42 10.03 -11.10
N GLU A 65 -3.85 10.51 -12.26
CA GLU A 65 -5.26 10.51 -12.65
C GLU A 65 -5.81 9.09 -12.73
N ALA A 66 -5.07 8.16 -13.36
CA ALA A 66 -5.47 6.76 -13.45
C ALA A 66 -5.60 6.11 -12.06
N LEU A 67 -4.64 6.35 -11.16
CA LEU A 67 -4.71 5.93 -9.76
C LEU A 67 -5.99 6.43 -9.09
N GLN A 68 -6.27 7.74 -9.21
CA GLN A 68 -7.45 8.36 -8.61
C GLN A 68 -8.76 7.83 -9.23
N GLN A 69 -8.78 7.53 -10.53
CA GLN A 69 -9.93 6.91 -11.19
C GLN A 69 -10.18 5.48 -10.70
N GLY A 70 -9.12 4.70 -10.49
CA GLY A 70 -9.21 3.40 -9.84
C GLY A 70 -9.85 3.48 -8.45
N MET A 71 -9.39 4.42 -7.62
CA MET A 71 -9.99 4.68 -6.31
C MET A 71 -11.45 5.12 -6.41
N THR A 72 -11.76 6.02 -7.36
CA THR A 72 -13.11 6.52 -7.60
C THR A 72 -14.05 5.40 -8.01
N LEU A 73 -13.60 4.46 -8.84
CA LEU A 73 -14.39 3.29 -9.21
C LEU A 73 -14.70 2.43 -7.99
N ALA A 74 -13.70 2.10 -7.18
CA ALA A 74 -13.88 1.31 -5.96
C ALA A 74 -14.88 1.96 -4.98
N LEU A 75 -14.83 3.29 -4.83
CA LEU A 75 -15.82 4.04 -4.04
C LEU A 75 -17.23 3.95 -4.61
N LYS A 76 -17.38 4.09 -5.94
CA LYS A 76 -18.70 4.05 -6.60
C LYS A 76 -19.33 2.66 -6.59
N THR A 77 -18.52 1.61 -6.59
CA THR A 77 -18.97 0.22 -6.53
C THR A 77 -19.01 -0.34 -5.11
N TRP A 78 -18.76 0.49 -4.09
CA TRP A 78 -18.74 0.08 -2.70
C TRP A 78 -20.18 -0.12 -2.17
N PRO A 79 -20.51 -1.28 -1.58
CA PRO A 79 -21.87 -1.58 -1.12
C PRO A 79 -22.18 -1.04 0.29
N GLY A 80 -21.32 -0.22 0.89
CA GLY A 80 -21.52 0.28 2.26
C GLY A 80 -22.40 1.53 2.36
N ASP A 81 -22.97 1.76 3.54
CA ASP A 81 -24.04 2.73 3.77
C ASP A 81 -23.65 4.21 3.59
N SER A 82 -22.37 4.54 3.77
CA SER A 82 -21.85 5.91 3.68
C SER A 82 -20.56 5.93 2.87
N VAL A 83 -20.55 6.63 1.74
CA VAL A 83 -19.35 6.79 0.89
C VAL A 83 -18.35 7.69 1.62
N PRO A 84 -17.12 7.23 1.90
CA PRO A 84 -16.10 8.06 2.53
C PRO A 84 -15.73 9.29 1.68
N THR A 85 -15.33 10.37 2.35
CA THR A 85 -14.74 11.54 1.70
C THR A 85 -13.25 11.31 1.47
N LEU A 86 -12.70 11.91 0.40
CA LEU A 86 -11.26 11.84 0.11
C LEU A 86 -10.60 13.20 0.32
N ILE A 87 -9.46 13.21 1.02
CA ILE A 87 -8.53 14.34 1.05
C ILE A 87 -7.28 13.92 0.31
N VAL A 88 -7.12 14.44 -0.92
CA VAL A 88 -5.99 14.11 -1.80
C VAL A 88 -4.88 15.14 -1.66
N LYS A 89 -3.64 14.68 -1.50
CA LYS A 89 -2.41 15.45 -1.42
C LYS A 89 -1.40 14.97 -2.46
N ASP A 90 -0.57 15.88 -2.94
CA ASP A 90 0.46 15.59 -3.94
C ASP A 90 1.83 15.44 -3.27
N SER A 91 2.48 14.27 -3.45
CA SER A 91 3.87 14.06 -3.05
C SER A 91 4.87 14.37 -4.16
N ALA A 92 4.47 14.37 -5.43
CA ALA A 92 5.38 14.47 -6.58
C ALA A 92 6.54 13.45 -6.56
N CYS A 93 6.35 12.28 -5.93
CA CYS A 93 7.41 11.33 -5.57
C CYS A 93 8.60 11.92 -4.81
N ASP A 94 8.41 13.03 -4.08
CA ASP A 94 9.43 13.66 -3.25
C ASP A 94 9.16 13.35 -1.77
N ALA A 95 10.18 12.80 -1.10
CA ALA A 95 10.05 12.36 0.29
C ALA A 95 9.67 13.51 1.26
N ARG A 96 10.15 14.74 1.02
CA ARG A 96 9.83 15.88 1.90
C ARG A 96 8.41 16.35 1.67
N LYS A 97 7.96 16.43 0.41
CA LYS A 97 6.56 16.74 0.08
C LYS A 97 5.61 15.69 0.64
N ALA A 98 5.97 14.40 0.56
CA ALA A 98 5.18 13.32 1.15
C ALA A 98 5.07 13.43 2.67
N GLU A 99 6.14 13.84 3.36
CA GLU A 99 6.09 14.11 4.80
C GLU A 99 5.19 15.30 5.14
N LEU A 100 5.27 16.40 4.39
CA LEU A 100 4.37 17.55 4.57
C LEU A 100 2.90 17.17 4.33
N ALA A 101 2.63 16.44 3.25
CA ALA A 101 1.30 15.90 2.95
C ALA A 101 0.79 15.00 4.10
N THR A 102 1.68 14.21 4.70
CA THR A 102 1.36 13.37 5.86
C THR A 102 0.95 14.23 7.06
N ASP A 103 1.72 15.25 7.39
CA ASP A 103 1.43 16.15 8.51
C ASP A 103 0.07 16.86 8.31
N GLU A 104 -0.23 17.31 7.09
CA GLU A 104 -1.54 17.91 6.74
C GLU A 104 -2.71 16.92 6.91
N LEU A 105 -2.53 15.65 6.54
CA LEU A 105 -3.56 14.62 6.73
C LEU A 105 -3.76 14.24 8.20
N ILE A 106 -2.69 14.24 9.00
CA ILE A 106 -2.77 14.07 10.46
C ILE A 106 -3.58 15.23 11.07
N GLN A 107 -3.29 16.47 10.68
CA GLN A 107 -4.03 17.65 11.14
C GLN A 107 -5.51 17.60 10.73
N ALA A 108 -5.81 17.06 9.53
CA ALA A 108 -7.16 16.83 9.06
C ALA A 108 -7.89 15.67 9.76
N LYS A 109 -7.20 14.90 10.62
CA LYS A 109 -7.75 13.77 11.40
C LYS A 109 -8.43 12.72 10.52
N VAL A 110 -7.78 12.36 9.41
CA VAL A 110 -8.28 11.28 8.54
C VAL A 110 -8.28 9.94 9.27
N ASP A 111 -9.20 9.05 8.89
CA ASP A 111 -9.38 7.73 9.53
C ASP A 111 -8.36 6.68 9.05
N ILE A 112 -7.83 6.87 7.84
CA ILE A 112 -6.82 6.02 7.20
C ILE A 112 -6.14 6.79 6.07
N VAL A 113 -4.88 6.45 5.78
CA VAL A 113 -4.13 7.00 4.64
C VAL A 113 -3.84 5.93 3.60
N LEU A 114 -4.00 6.29 2.32
CA LEU A 114 -3.47 5.57 1.16
C LEU A 114 -2.25 6.32 0.63
N GLY A 115 -1.12 5.65 0.43
CA GLY A 115 0.10 6.37 0.00
C GLY A 115 1.29 5.48 -0.29
N ASN A 116 2.48 6.07 -0.19
CA ASN A 116 3.78 5.45 -0.47
C ASN A 116 3.84 4.79 -1.87
N TRP A 117 3.42 5.49 -2.93
CA TRP A 117 3.39 4.90 -4.28
C TRP A 117 4.78 4.71 -4.88
N CYS A 118 5.65 5.70 -4.65
CA CYS A 118 7.04 5.77 -5.14
C CYS A 118 8.02 6.08 -4.02
N GLU A 119 7.64 6.88 -3.02
CA GLU A 119 8.49 7.14 -1.86
C GLU A 119 8.26 6.14 -0.71
N ILE A 120 9.34 5.89 0.02
CA ILE A 120 9.35 5.20 1.31
C ILE A 120 10.08 6.15 2.27
N GLY A 121 9.32 7.03 2.91
CA GLY A 121 9.83 8.05 3.83
C GLY A 121 9.31 7.89 5.26
N ASN A 122 9.60 8.87 6.13
CA ASN A 122 9.20 8.82 7.54
C ASN A 122 7.69 9.01 7.77
N GLY A 123 6.91 9.32 6.71
CA GLY A 123 5.47 9.51 6.82
C GLY A 123 4.74 8.34 7.47
N ALA A 124 5.16 7.10 7.19
CA ALA A 124 4.57 5.91 7.83
C ALA A 124 4.74 5.90 9.36
N ASP A 125 5.91 6.31 9.86
CA ASP A 125 6.18 6.35 11.29
C ASP A 125 5.44 7.51 11.97
N ARG A 126 5.26 8.64 11.28
CA ARG A 126 4.44 9.77 11.75
C ARG A 126 2.96 9.40 11.86
N LEU A 127 2.41 8.72 10.85
CA LEU A 127 1.03 8.21 10.87
C LEU A 127 0.82 7.22 12.02
N LYS A 128 1.77 6.29 12.20
CA LYS A 128 1.76 5.35 13.33
C LYS A 128 1.74 6.09 14.67
N ALA A 129 2.59 7.10 14.85
CA ALA A 129 2.63 7.91 16.08
C ALA A 129 1.32 8.67 16.33
N ALA A 130 0.63 9.09 15.27
CA ALA A 130 -0.70 9.69 15.33
C ALA A 130 -1.84 8.66 15.48
N GLY A 131 -1.55 7.37 15.46
CA GLY A 131 -2.55 6.29 15.53
C GLY A 131 -3.38 6.12 14.25
N ILE A 132 -2.92 6.68 13.12
CA ILE A 132 -3.60 6.62 11.82
C ILE A 132 -3.02 5.46 10.99
N PRO A 133 -3.84 4.48 10.57
CA PRO A 133 -3.37 3.41 9.72
C PRO A 133 -2.96 3.86 8.32
N LEU A 134 -2.04 3.09 7.73
CA LEU A 134 -1.56 3.31 6.37
C LEU A 134 -1.75 2.06 5.51
N ILE A 135 -2.31 2.24 4.31
CA ILE A 135 -2.18 1.27 3.21
C ILE A 135 -1.09 1.79 2.28
N SER A 136 0.05 1.11 2.32
CA SER A 136 1.19 1.35 1.45
C SER A 136 1.01 0.65 0.14
N SER A 137 1.03 1.42 -0.94
CA SER A 137 0.91 0.87 -2.28
C SER A 137 2.27 0.60 -2.93
N ASN A 138 3.39 0.89 -2.28
CA ASN A 138 4.74 0.69 -2.84
C ASN A 138 4.94 -0.75 -3.33
N ALA A 139 5.76 -0.96 -4.36
CA ALA A 139 6.14 -2.28 -4.81
C ALA A 139 7.05 -3.01 -3.79
N GLU A 140 7.83 -2.24 -3.02
CA GLU A 140 8.67 -2.74 -1.92
C GLU A 140 7.89 -2.80 -0.60
N ARG A 141 8.30 -3.73 0.26
CA ARG A 141 7.83 -3.86 1.65
C ARG A 141 8.94 -3.52 2.61
N VAL A 142 8.55 -2.82 3.68
CA VAL A 142 9.39 -2.53 4.83
C VAL A 142 8.95 -3.43 5.99
N PRO A 143 9.84 -4.28 6.55
CA PRO A 143 9.48 -5.16 7.65
C PRO A 143 9.21 -4.38 8.95
N GLY A 144 8.50 -4.99 9.89
CA GLY A 144 8.32 -4.47 11.25
C GLY A 144 7.45 -3.21 11.37
N LYS A 145 6.61 -2.94 10.36
CA LYS A 145 5.74 -1.76 10.35
C LYS A 145 4.33 -2.10 10.86
N ASP A 146 4.12 -1.89 12.17
CA ASP A 146 2.77 -1.97 12.75
C ASP A 146 1.86 -0.85 12.23
N LEU A 147 0.54 -1.10 12.27
CA LEU A 147 -0.49 -0.18 11.79
C LEU A 147 -0.35 0.17 10.29
N GLN A 148 0.34 -0.69 9.53
CA GLN A 148 0.49 -0.57 8.09
C GLN A 148 0.12 -1.88 7.39
N VAL A 149 -0.63 -1.77 6.29
CA VAL A 149 -0.81 -2.86 5.31
C VAL A 149 -0.02 -2.49 4.07
N GLN A 150 0.70 -3.44 3.48
CA GLN A 150 1.57 -3.18 2.34
C GLN A 150 1.18 -4.09 1.17
N LEU A 151 0.84 -3.47 0.04
CA LEU A 151 0.53 -4.19 -1.21
C LEU A 151 1.79 -4.69 -1.92
N GLY A 152 2.95 -4.14 -1.59
CA GLY A 152 4.24 -4.51 -2.15
C GLY A 152 4.55 -5.99 -1.97
N ARG A 153 5.36 -6.53 -2.88
CA ARG A 153 5.73 -7.96 -2.88
C ARG A 153 7.23 -8.18 -2.80
N ILE A 154 8.02 -7.12 -2.96
CA ILE A 154 9.47 -7.16 -3.02
C ILE A 154 10.03 -6.68 -1.69
N GLU A 155 11.13 -7.24 -1.22
CA GLU A 155 11.83 -6.68 -0.05
C GLU A 155 12.49 -5.34 -0.41
N LEU A 156 12.55 -4.41 0.55
CA LEU A 156 13.26 -3.15 0.38
C LEU A 156 14.70 -3.38 -0.13
N TYR A 157 15.07 -2.68 -1.21
CA TYR A 157 16.37 -2.75 -1.88
C TYR A 157 16.69 -4.05 -2.64
N ALA A 158 15.79 -5.04 -2.67
CA ALA A 158 16.08 -6.30 -3.36
C ALA A 158 16.35 -6.09 -4.86
N ALA A 159 15.61 -5.20 -5.52
CA ALA A 159 15.79 -4.95 -6.94
C ALA A 159 17.16 -4.32 -7.28
N GLU A 160 17.63 -3.36 -6.49
CA GLU A 160 18.94 -2.75 -6.72
C GLU A 160 20.09 -3.74 -6.46
N ARG A 161 19.94 -4.58 -5.42
CA ARG A 161 20.88 -5.68 -5.15
C ARG A 161 20.94 -6.66 -6.34
N ILE A 162 19.79 -7.08 -6.86
CA ILE A 162 19.71 -7.97 -8.02
C ILE A 162 20.30 -7.31 -9.28
N ALA A 163 19.95 -6.05 -9.56
CA ALA A 163 20.50 -5.36 -10.72
C ALA A 163 22.01 -5.16 -10.63
N THR A 164 22.55 -4.88 -9.44
CA THR A 164 24.01 -4.80 -9.22
C THR A 164 24.70 -6.11 -9.54
N GLU A 165 24.14 -7.23 -9.07
CA GLU A 165 24.64 -8.56 -9.36
C GLU A 165 24.60 -8.88 -10.86
N LEU A 166 23.45 -8.64 -11.50
CA LEU A 166 23.27 -8.87 -12.93
C LEU A 166 24.24 -8.02 -13.78
N ARG A 167 24.46 -6.75 -13.41
CA ARG A 167 25.45 -5.88 -14.08
C ARG A 167 26.85 -6.48 -13.99
N ARG A 168 27.24 -6.97 -12.81
CA ARG A 168 28.57 -7.57 -12.58
C ARG A 168 28.78 -8.82 -13.44
N GLU A 169 27.78 -9.68 -13.53
CA GLU A 169 27.92 -10.99 -14.18
C GLU A 169 27.72 -10.94 -15.70
N THR A 170 26.79 -10.10 -16.18
CA THR A 170 26.47 -10.02 -17.62
C THR A 170 27.22 -8.90 -18.34
N GLY A 171 27.69 -7.88 -17.60
CA GLY A 171 28.28 -6.67 -18.18
C GLY A 171 27.27 -5.72 -18.84
N LEU A 172 25.97 -5.99 -18.71
CA LEU A 172 24.91 -5.14 -19.26
C LEU A 172 24.68 -3.90 -18.38
N ARG A 173 24.19 -2.81 -18.98
CA ARG A 173 23.70 -1.61 -18.27
C ARG A 173 22.25 -1.84 -17.83
N ILE A 174 22.07 -2.28 -16.58
CA ILE A 174 20.73 -2.62 -16.05
C ILE A 174 20.29 -1.55 -15.04
N SER A 175 19.08 -1.01 -15.21
CA SER A 175 18.46 -0.12 -14.22
C SER A 175 17.34 -0.80 -13.46
N ALA A 176 17.35 -0.68 -12.13
CA ALA A 176 16.28 -1.11 -11.24
C ALA A 176 15.48 0.05 -10.65
N ARG A 177 15.64 1.28 -11.16
CA ARG A 177 14.94 2.47 -10.65
C ARG A 177 14.49 3.33 -11.84
N THR A 178 13.41 2.90 -12.49
CA THR A 178 12.78 3.62 -13.61
C THR A 178 11.32 3.95 -13.28
N SER A 179 10.60 4.57 -14.22
CA SER A 179 9.16 4.86 -14.10
C SER A 179 8.31 3.61 -13.86
N CYS A 180 8.79 2.41 -14.24
CA CYS A 180 8.05 1.16 -14.10
C CYS A 180 7.75 0.76 -12.64
N TRP A 181 8.30 1.46 -11.66
CA TRP A 181 7.96 1.29 -10.25
C TRP A 181 6.60 1.88 -9.88
N LEU A 182 6.01 2.69 -10.76
CA LEU A 182 4.71 3.30 -10.58
C LEU A 182 3.61 2.61 -11.40
N ASP A 183 3.85 2.33 -12.67
CA ASP A 183 2.85 1.71 -13.54
C ASP A 183 3.14 0.24 -13.84
N PHE A 184 4.26 -0.31 -13.38
CA PHE A 184 4.64 -1.71 -13.65
C PHE A 184 4.86 -1.98 -15.15
N GLU A 185 4.98 -0.92 -15.95
CA GLU A 185 5.23 -0.97 -17.38
C GLU A 185 6.71 -0.72 -17.66
N ALA A 186 7.37 -1.68 -18.30
CA ALA A 186 8.79 -1.58 -18.59
C ALA A 186 9.04 -0.59 -19.74
N THR A 187 9.30 0.68 -19.41
CA THR A 187 9.81 1.66 -20.37
C THR A 187 11.34 1.57 -20.45
N LEU A 188 11.85 1.20 -21.63
CA LEU A 188 13.29 1.18 -21.91
C LEU A 188 13.75 2.55 -22.42
N SER A 189 14.97 2.93 -22.07
CA SER A 189 15.66 4.09 -22.67
C SER A 189 16.93 3.62 -23.37
N GLU A 190 17.42 4.38 -24.35
CA GLU A 190 18.66 4.05 -25.09
C GLU A 190 19.91 3.98 -24.18
N ARG A 191 19.82 4.50 -22.95
CA ARG A 191 20.91 4.54 -21.97
C ARG A 191 21.12 3.21 -21.23
N VAL A 192 20.17 2.28 -21.32
CA VAL A 192 20.20 1.00 -20.60
C VAL A 192 19.98 -0.16 -21.56
N ASP A 193 20.61 -1.29 -21.28
CA ASP A 193 20.45 -2.53 -22.04
C ASP A 193 19.32 -3.39 -21.49
N ALA A 194 18.92 -3.16 -20.23
CA ALA A 194 17.76 -3.79 -19.61
C ALA A 194 17.20 -2.95 -18.46
N VAL A 195 15.94 -3.20 -18.12
CA VAL A 195 15.29 -2.69 -16.91
C VAL A 195 14.78 -3.83 -16.05
N LEU A 196 14.92 -3.69 -14.73
CA LEU A 196 14.37 -4.61 -13.74
C LEU A 196 13.15 -3.93 -13.10
N CYS A 197 11.96 -4.45 -13.41
CA CYS A 197 10.69 -3.84 -13.05
C CYS A 197 9.87 -4.73 -12.12
N PRO A 198 9.11 -4.18 -11.19
CA PRO A 198 8.08 -4.93 -10.49
C PRO A 198 7.07 -5.59 -11.45
N VAL A 199 6.52 -6.72 -11.03
CA VAL A 199 5.42 -7.40 -11.73
C VAL A 199 4.13 -7.17 -10.95
N LEU A 200 3.10 -6.70 -11.65
CA LEU A 200 1.77 -6.55 -11.06
C LEU A 200 1.10 -7.92 -11.08
N ALA A 201 0.77 -8.45 -9.91
CA ALA A 201 -0.11 -9.62 -9.83
C ALA A 201 -1.56 -9.15 -10.02
N VAL A 202 -2.32 -9.85 -10.85
CA VAL A 202 -3.76 -9.60 -11.01
C VAL A 202 -4.56 -10.86 -10.70
N ASP A 203 -5.67 -10.69 -10.01
CA ASP A 203 -6.69 -11.74 -9.88
C ASP A 203 -7.50 -11.79 -11.17
N LYS A 204 -7.13 -12.73 -12.05
CA LYS A 204 -7.78 -12.92 -13.35
C LYS A 204 -9.29 -13.15 -13.25
N THR A 205 -9.76 -13.75 -12.16
CA THR A 205 -11.20 -14.03 -11.99
C THR A 205 -12.02 -12.78 -11.77
N ARG A 206 -11.38 -11.71 -11.28
CA ARG A 206 -12.00 -10.40 -11.00
C ARG A 206 -11.65 -9.36 -12.06
N TRP A 207 -10.55 -9.57 -12.78
CA TRP A 207 -10.00 -8.60 -13.71
C TRP A 207 -11.02 -8.16 -14.75
N ASP A 208 -11.62 -9.08 -15.50
CA ASP A 208 -12.51 -8.75 -16.60
C ASP A 208 -13.72 -7.93 -16.13
N GLN A 209 -14.26 -8.26 -14.95
CA GLN A 209 -15.36 -7.51 -14.35
C GLN A 209 -14.96 -6.07 -14.04
N VAL A 210 -13.82 -5.88 -13.36
CA VAL A 210 -13.37 -4.53 -12.98
C VAL A 210 -12.94 -3.74 -14.22
N ALA A 211 -12.24 -4.36 -15.17
CA ALA A 211 -11.84 -3.76 -16.42
C ALA A 211 -13.04 -3.28 -17.24
N ASN A 212 -14.07 -4.11 -17.40
CA ASN A 212 -15.28 -3.74 -18.13
C ASN A 212 -16.04 -2.59 -17.43
N THR A 213 -16.13 -2.63 -16.10
CA THR A 213 -16.78 -1.57 -15.32
C THR A 213 -16.00 -0.25 -15.43
N TYR A 214 -14.67 -0.33 -15.38
CA TYR A 214 -13.78 0.83 -15.55
C TYR A 214 -13.95 1.45 -16.94
N THR A 215 -13.91 0.63 -18.00
CA THR A 215 -14.11 1.09 -19.38
C THR A 215 -15.47 1.72 -19.58
N ALA A 216 -16.53 1.14 -19.00
CA ALA A 216 -17.86 1.73 -19.06
C ALA A 216 -17.93 3.09 -18.35
N ALA A 217 -17.28 3.23 -17.19
CA ALA A 217 -17.33 4.43 -16.36
C ALA A 217 -16.47 5.58 -16.90
N PHE A 218 -15.27 5.29 -17.42
CA PHE A 218 -14.29 6.32 -17.82
C PHE A 218 -14.00 6.37 -19.31
N ARG A 219 -14.62 5.49 -20.12
CA ARG A 219 -14.46 5.42 -21.58
C ARG A 219 -13.02 5.22 -22.05
N LYS A 220 -12.22 4.50 -21.26
CA LYS A 220 -10.83 4.12 -21.55
C LYS A 220 -10.48 2.78 -20.90
N PRO A 221 -9.55 2.00 -21.47
CA PRO A 221 -9.14 0.73 -20.88
C PRO A 221 -8.52 0.94 -19.48
N ILE A 222 -8.69 -0.05 -18.60
CA ILE A 222 -8.07 -0.04 -17.28
C ILE A 222 -6.54 -0.14 -17.44
N THR A 223 -5.81 0.66 -16.67
CA THR A 223 -4.35 0.62 -16.64
C THR A 223 -3.86 -0.06 -15.36
N PRO A 224 -2.61 -0.54 -15.31
CA PRO A 224 -1.99 -1.00 -14.07
C PRO A 224 -2.08 0.03 -12.93
N SER A 225 -1.87 1.31 -13.24
CA SER A 225 -2.01 2.42 -12.28
C SER A 225 -3.43 2.47 -11.71
N ALA A 226 -4.46 2.39 -12.55
CA ALA A 226 -5.85 2.34 -12.09
C ALA A 226 -6.14 1.10 -11.25
N ALA A 227 -5.62 -0.07 -11.63
CA ALA A 227 -5.78 -1.31 -10.87
C ALA A 227 -5.18 -1.21 -9.46
N ARG A 228 -4.02 -0.57 -9.31
CA ARG A 228 -3.41 -0.31 -7.99
C ARG A 228 -4.23 0.66 -7.15
N GLY A 229 -4.71 1.75 -7.77
CA GLY A 229 -5.61 2.70 -7.12
C GLY A 229 -6.87 2.02 -6.59
N TYR A 230 -7.49 1.18 -7.43
CA TYR A 230 -8.65 0.38 -7.08
C TYR A 230 -8.37 -0.54 -5.88
N ALA A 231 -7.33 -1.37 -5.94
CA ALA A 231 -6.99 -2.31 -4.88
C ALA A 231 -6.64 -1.64 -3.54
N ALA A 232 -5.93 -0.51 -3.57
CA ALA A 232 -5.64 0.25 -2.35
C ALA A 232 -6.92 0.77 -1.70
N MET A 233 -7.85 1.28 -2.51
CA MET A 233 -9.15 1.74 -2.01
C MET A 233 -10.03 0.60 -1.50
N GLU A 234 -10.03 -0.57 -2.16
CA GLU A 234 -10.72 -1.76 -1.65
C GLU A 234 -10.29 -2.11 -0.22
N LEU A 235 -8.98 -2.02 0.07
CA LEU A 235 -8.47 -2.26 1.41
C LEU A 235 -8.88 -1.18 2.40
N ALA A 236 -8.87 0.10 2.00
CA ALA A 236 -9.31 1.19 2.88
C ALA A 236 -10.78 1.02 3.27
N LEU A 237 -11.62 0.73 2.28
CA LEU A 237 -13.06 0.53 2.51
C LEU A 237 -13.33 -0.70 3.38
N ASN A 238 -12.61 -1.80 3.12
CA ASN A 238 -12.67 -3.00 3.95
C ASN A 238 -12.20 -2.75 5.39
N TYR A 239 -11.14 -1.95 5.58
CA TYR A 239 -10.70 -1.51 6.89
C TYR A 239 -11.78 -0.69 7.60
N LEU A 240 -12.32 0.34 6.94
CA LEU A 240 -13.35 1.21 7.53
C LEU A 240 -14.59 0.43 7.95
N ARG A 241 -15.00 -0.58 7.17
CA ARG A 241 -16.11 -1.47 7.54
C ARG A 241 -15.84 -2.22 8.84
N ARG A 242 -14.61 -2.73 9.03
CA ARG A 242 -14.20 -3.51 10.22
C ARG A 242 -13.88 -2.61 11.42
N ALA A 243 -13.36 -1.41 11.18
CA ALA A 243 -12.98 -0.47 12.23
C ALA A 243 -14.20 0.03 13.03
N LYS A 244 -15.40 0.04 12.44
CA LYS A 244 -16.67 0.38 13.13
C LYS A 244 -16.92 -0.46 14.38
N SER A 245 -16.35 -1.67 14.48
CA SER A 245 -16.62 -2.62 15.57
C SER A 245 -15.42 -2.92 16.47
N GLY A 246 -14.25 -2.27 16.31
CA GLY A 246 -13.05 -2.68 17.06
C GLY A 246 -11.86 -1.71 17.03
N LYS A 247 -10.74 -2.15 17.62
CA LYS A 247 -9.48 -1.38 17.63
C LYS A 247 -8.86 -1.35 16.24
N ALA A 248 -8.34 -0.19 15.82
CA ALA A 248 -7.73 0.03 14.51
C ALA A 248 -6.71 -1.06 14.10
N ALA A 249 -5.79 -1.43 15.00
CA ALA A 249 -4.79 -2.46 14.72
C ALA A 249 -5.39 -3.86 14.44
N VAL A 250 -6.51 -4.21 15.08
CA VAL A 250 -7.22 -5.48 14.86
C VAL A 250 -7.93 -5.44 13.50
N ALA A 251 -8.69 -4.38 13.24
CA ALA A 251 -9.39 -4.18 11.97
C ALA A 251 -8.42 -4.17 10.77
N LEU A 252 -7.23 -3.59 10.96
CA LEU A 252 -6.20 -3.57 9.95
C LEU A 252 -5.59 -4.96 9.70
N ARG A 253 -5.31 -5.73 10.77
CA ARG A 253 -4.83 -7.11 10.66
C ARG A 253 -5.84 -8.01 9.96
N GLU A 254 -7.12 -7.90 10.29
CA GLU A 254 -8.19 -8.62 9.59
C GLU A 254 -8.29 -8.20 8.12
N THR A 255 -7.97 -6.93 7.82
CA THR A 255 -7.92 -6.43 6.44
C THR A 255 -6.79 -7.03 5.62
N GLN A 256 -5.67 -7.37 6.25
CA GLN A 256 -4.59 -8.10 5.60
C GLN A 256 -5.00 -9.51 5.11
N GLY A 257 -6.03 -10.12 5.70
CA GLY A 257 -6.59 -11.38 5.21
C GLY A 257 -7.49 -11.25 3.97
N SER A 258 -7.62 -10.06 3.39
CA SER A 258 -8.51 -9.81 2.25
C SER A 258 -7.81 -10.08 0.91
N THR A 259 -8.61 -10.36 -0.12
CA THR A 259 -8.17 -10.43 -1.52
C THR A 259 -8.63 -9.18 -2.25
N THR A 260 -7.73 -8.56 -3.02
CA THR A 260 -8.00 -7.39 -3.85
C THR A 260 -7.99 -7.76 -5.33
N LEU A 261 -8.24 -6.80 -6.23
CA LEU A 261 -7.99 -6.97 -7.66
C LEU A 261 -6.55 -7.44 -7.97
N LEU A 262 -5.58 -7.12 -7.10
CA LEU A 262 -4.19 -7.54 -7.22
C LEU A 262 -3.88 -8.89 -6.55
N GLY A 263 -4.93 -9.65 -6.23
CA GLY A 263 -4.86 -10.90 -5.51
C GLY A 263 -4.74 -10.72 -3.98
N PRO A 264 -4.30 -11.77 -3.27
CA PRO A 264 -4.16 -11.75 -1.82
C PRO A 264 -3.16 -10.68 -1.36
N VAL A 265 -3.49 -10.00 -0.26
CA VAL A 265 -2.57 -9.06 0.39
C VAL A 265 -1.45 -9.85 1.09
N PRO A 266 -0.18 -9.55 0.82
CA PRO A 266 0.92 -10.26 1.47
C PRO A 266 0.93 -10.08 2.99
N ALA A 267 1.34 -11.13 3.70
CA ALA A 267 1.76 -10.99 5.10
C ALA A 267 2.98 -10.05 5.19
N ALA A 268 3.18 -9.40 6.35
CA ALA A 268 4.27 -8.42 6.51
C ALA A 268 5.65 -9.05 6.28
N ASP A 269 5.81 -10.32 6.65
CA ASP A 269 7.00 -11.16 6.57
C ASP A 269 6.97 -12.19 5.44
N ALA A 270 5.95 -12.17 4.57
CA ALA A 270 5.87 -13.12 3.46
C ALA A 270 7.13 -13.03 2.58
N PRO A 271 7.69 -14.14 2.08
CA PRO A 271 8.79 -14.09 1.13
C PRO A 271 8.34 -13.46 -0.20
N ALA A 272 9.26 -12.81 -0.90
CA ALA A 272 8.98 -12.31 -2.25
C ALA A 272 8.69 -13.49 -3.20
N PRO A 273 7.60 -13.44 -4.00
CA PRO A 273 7.38 -14.43 -5.04
C PRO A 273 8.57 -14.50 -5.99
N THR A 274 8.87 -15.69 -6.53
CA THR A 274 9.96 -15.88 -7.51
C THR A 274 9.79 -15.04 -8.77
N THR A 275 8.57 -14.55 -9.04
CA THR A 275 8.18 -13.72 -10.18
C THR A 275 7.92 -12.26 -9.81
N ALA A 276 8.34 -11.80 -8.62
CA ALA A 276 8.05 -10.45 -8.14
C ALA A 276 8.65 -9.33 -9.01
N LEU A 277 9.74 -9.63 -9.72
CA LEU A 277 10.40 -8.75 -10.66
C LEU A 277 10.48 -9.38 -12.07
N GLN A 278 10.58 -8.52 -13.08
CA GLN A 278 10.83 -8.87 -14.47
C GLN A 278 12.05 -8.11 -14.98
N LEU A 279 13.02 -8.85 -15.53
CA LEU A 279 14.12 -8.28 -16.30
C LEU A 279 13.70 -8.20 -17.76
N VAL A 280 13.65 -6.98 -18.32
CA VAL A 280 13.25 -6.71 -19.70
C VAL A 280 14.42 -6.13 -20.46
N PHE A 281 14.86 -6.79 -21.53
CA PHE A 281 15.98 -6.34 -22.34
C PHE A 281 15.55 -5.33 -23.42
N ALA A 282 16.49 -4.46 -23.79
CA ALA A 282 16.38 -3.64 -24.98
C ALA A 282 16.24 -4.50 -26.24
N PRO A 283 15.60 -4.00 -27.32
CA PRO A 283 15.47 -4.72 -28.59
C PRO A 283 16.83 -5.12 -29.19
N HIS A 284 17.86 -4.32 -28.92
CA HIS A 284 19.23 -4.56 -29.36
C HIS A 284 20.17 -4.52 -28.17
N LEU A 285 20.87 -5.63 -27.94
CA LEU A 285 21.91 -5.72 -26.93
C LEU A 285 23.25 -5.23 -27.50
N PRO A 286 24.15 -4.69 -26.64
CA PRO A 286 25.48 -4.31 -27.09
C PRO A 286 26.27 -5.53 -27.56
N LYS A 287 27.36 -5.29 -28.30
CA LYS A 287 28.31 -6.35 -28.66
C LYS A 287 28.93 -6.94 -27.39
N MET A 288 28.66 -8.21 -27.13
CA MET A 288 29.15 -8.93 -25.97
C MET A 288 30.39 -9.77 -26.29
N SER A 289 31.25 -9.97 -25.29
CA SER A 289 32.30 -11.00 -25.36
C SER A 289 31.70 -12.40 -25.33
N PRO A 290 32.43 -13.45 -25.78
CA PRO A 290 31.94 -14.83 -25.71
C PRO A 290 31.53 -15.27 -24.30
N GLN A 291 32.27 -14.83 -23.27
CA GLN A 291 31.95 -15.12 -21.88
C GLN A 291 30.64 -14.45 -21.44
N GLN A 292 30.44 -13.17 -21.75
CA GLN A 292 29.21 -12.45 -21.44
C GLN A 292 28.00 -13.08 -22.14
N SER A 293 28.14 -13.44 -23.42
CA SER A 293 27.09 -14.13 -24.17
C SER A 293 26.73 -15.48 -23.54
N GLN A 294 27.71 -16.26 -23.08
CA GLN A 294 27.46 -17.52 -22.36
C GLN A 294 26.76 -17.30 -21.01
N THR A 295 27.16 -16.28 -20.25
CA THR A 295 26.49 -15.95 -18.98
C THR A 295 25.04 -15.51 -19.22
N LEU A 296 24.81 -14.66 -20.23
CA LEU A 296 23.47 -14.22 -20.59
C LEU A 296 22.58 -15.39 -21.06
N ASP A 297 23.12 -16.30 -21.87
CA ASP A 297 22.40 -17.51 -22.30
C ASP A 297 22.02 -18.40 -21.11
N LYS A 298 22.91 -18.59 -20.14
CA LYS A 298 22.59 -19.30 -18.89
C LYS A 298 21.53 -18.58 -18.07
N LEU A 299 21.60 -17.26 -17.96
CA LEU A 299 20.59 -16.45 -17.29
C LEU A 299 19.22 -16.62 -17.94
N VAL A 300 19.16 -16.50 -19.27
CA VAL A 300 17.93 -16.68 -20.06
C VAL A 300 17.39 -18.10 -19.90
N LYS A 301 18.22 -19.13 -19.89
CA LYS A 301 17.78 -20.52 -19.70
C LYS A 301 17.27 -20.81 -18.30
N SER A 302 17.87 -20.22 -17.27
CA SER A 302 17.50 -20.43 -15.87
C SER A 302 16.28 -19.60 -15.44
N LYS A 303 16.06 -18.43 -16.05
CA LYS A 303 15.04 -17.45 -15.64
C LYS A 303 14.04 -17.03 -16.72
N GLY A 304 14.24 -17.41 -17.97
CA GLY A 304 13.36 -17.08 -19.10
C GLY A 304 12.11 -17.95 -19.16
N CYS A 305 11.22 -17.64 -20.12
CA CYS A 305 9.95 -18.35 -20.31
C CYS A 305 10.16 -19.70 -21.00
N GLY A 306 10.82 -20.61 -20.30
CA GLY A 306 11.06 -22.00 -20.70
C GLY A 306 11.40 -22.89 -19.52
N CYS A 307 11.16 -22.44 -18.29
CA CYS A 307 11.43 -23.19 -17.07
C CYS A 307 10.73 -24.56 -17.15
N PRO A 308 11.49 -25.68 -17.24
CA PRO A 308 10.90 -27.00 -17.40
C PRO A 308 10.02 -27.32 -16.19
N GLY A 309 8.70 -27.38 -16.40
CA GLY A 309 7.67 -27.41 -15.35
C GLY A 309 6.47 -26.49 -15.62
N GLY A 310 6.63 -25.48 -16.47
CA GLY A 310 5.61 -25.07 -17.44
C GLY A 310 4.29 -24.45 -16.94
N THR A 311 4.19 -23.94 -15.71
CA THR A 311 3.35 -22.77 -15.45
C THR A 311 4.07 -21.84 -14.48
N LEU A 312 3.95 -20.53 -14.66
CA LEU A 312 4.47 -19.49 -13.76
C LEU A 312 3.96 -19.60 -12.31
N ARG A 313 3.07 -20.57 -12.05
CA ARG A 313 2.46 -20.85 -10.77
C ARG A 313 3.49 -21.37 -9.76
N ASP A 314 4.51 -22.10 -10.21
CA ASP A 314 5.44 -22.83 -9.32
C ASP A 314 6.92 -22.40 -9.45
N GLY A 315 7.22 -21.39 -10.28
CA GLY A 315 8.57 -20.82 -10.43
C GLY A 315 9.51 -21.64 -11.31
N CYS A 316 10.75 -21.14 -11.48
CA CYS A 316 11.77 -21.76 -12.30
C CYS A 316 12.59 -22.82 -11.53
N PRO A 317 13.05 -23.90 -12.18
CA PRO A 317 13.78 -24.96 -11.50
C PRO A 317 15.07 -24.43 -10.87
N LYS A 318 15.38 -24.97 -9.69
CA LYS A 318 16.62 -24.70 -8.96
C LYS A 318 17.76 -25.49 -9.60
N ASP A 319 18.42 -24.88 -10.58
CA ASP A 319 19.52 -25.47 -11.36
C ASP A 319 20.91 -25.23 -10.74
N GLY A 320 20.97 -24.67 -9.52
CA GLY A 320 22.22 -24.30 -8.85
C GLY A 320 22.87 -23.03 -9.40
N SER A 321 22.25 -22.34 -10.35
CA SER A 321 22.71 -21.01 -10.80
C SER A 321 22.64 -19.99 -9.66
N PRO A 322 23.50 -18.96 -9.67
CA PRO A 322 23.47 -17.89 -8.66
C PRO A 322 22.12 -17.16 -8.62
N TRP A 323 21.37 -17.18 -9.74
CA TRP A 323 20.08 -16.50 -9.85
C TRP A 323 18.91 -17.33 -9.36
N SER A 324 19.02 -18.66 -9.28
CA SER A 324 17.90 -19.59 -9.05
C SER A 324 16.92 -19.14 -7.95
N ASN A 325 17.44 -18.63 -6.83
CA ASN A 325 16.63 -18.18 -5.68
C ASN A 325 16.25 -16.68 -5.70
N MET A 326 16.73 -15.89 -6.68
CA MET A 326 16.38 -14.48 -6.80
C MET A 326 14.95 -14.29 -7.35
N PRO A 327 14.18 -13.33 -6.82
CA PRO A 327 12.76 -13.15 -7.12
C PRO A 327 12.49 -12.39 -8.42
N PHE A 328 13.13 -12.80 -9.52
CA PHE A 328 12.89 -12.25 -10.84
C PHE A 328 12.79 -13.34 -11.93
N VAL A 329 12.13 -12.97 -13.02
CA VAL A 329 12.10 -13.70 -14.29
C VAL A 329 12.62 -12.83 -15.43
N VAL A 330 13.06 -13.44 -16.52
CA VAL A 330 13.50 -12.75 -17.73
C VAL A 330 12.35 -12.71 -18.74
N ARG A 331 12.07 -11.55 -19.33
CA ARG A 331 11.03 -11.34 -20.36
C ARG A 331 11.57 -10.51 -21.52
N GLY A 332 11.48 -11.02 -22.75
CA GLY A 332 11.73 -10.27 -23.98
C GLY A 332 13.20 -9.81 -24.18
N GLY A 333 13.69 -9.95 -25.41
CA GLY A 333 15.03 -9.54 -25.89
C GLY A 333 16.17 -10.54 -25.62
N GLY A 334 17.22 -10.44 -26.44
CA GLY A 334 18.16 -11.53 -26.77
C GLY A 334 17.83 -12.11 -28.14
N THR A 335 18.84 -12.55 -28.91
CA THR A 335 18.62 -13.27 -30.18
C THR A 335 19.07 -14.72 -29.99
N PRO A 336 18.13 -15.70 -29.91
CA PRO A 336 16.67 -15.54 -29.99
C PRO A 336 16.06 -15.01 -28.67
N ALA A 337 14.86 -14.43 -28.77
CA ALA A 337 14.17 -13.85 -27.62
C ALA A 337 13.81 -14.93 -26.59
N ALA A 338 14.04 -14.64 -25.30
CA ALA A 338 13.75 -15.56 -24.19
C ALA A 338 12.25 -15.94 -24.06
N CYS A 339 11.36 -15.06 -24.53
CA CYS A 339 9.91 -15.24 -24.50
C CYS A 339 9.30 -14.52 -25.71
N ALA A 340 8.28 -15.12 -26.35
CA ALA A 340 7.51 -14.46 -27.41
C ALA A 340 6.59 -13.34 -26.87
N SER A 341 6.28 -13.35 -25.56
CA SER A 341 5.38 -12.38 -24.92
C SER A 341 5.76 -12.15 -23.44
N ALA A 342 5.57 -10.91 -22.97
CA ALA A 342 5.81 -10.53 -21.58
C ALA A 342 4.78 -11.21 -20.67
N ILE A 343 5.20 -11.79 -19.55
CA ILE A 343 4.33 -12.50 -18.61
C ILE A 343 3.27 -11.55 -18.04
N GLN A 344 2.07 -11.48 -18.62
CA GLN A 344 1.06 -10.49 -18.20
C GLN A 344 1.57 -9.05 -18.32
N VAL A 345 1.94 -8.63 -19.54
CA VAL A 345 1.23 -7.44 -20.02
C VAL A 345 -0.20 -7.94 -20.15
N LEU A 346 -1.12 -7.36 -19.38
CA LEU A 346 -2.52 -7.44 -19.78
C LEU A 346 -2.53 -7.04 -21.24
N GLU A 347 -2.79 -7.98 -22.14
CA GLU A 347 -3.04 -7.61 -23.53
C GLU A 347 -4.27 -6.70 -23.46
N LEU A 348 -4.03 -5.39 -23.50
CA LEU A 348 -5.03 -4.33 -23.51
C LEU A 348 -5.55 -4.16 -24.93
#